data_AF-A0A8K0HVR2-F1
#
_entry.id   AF-A0A8K0HVR2-F1
#
_cell.length_a   1.000
_cell.length_b   1.000
_cell.length_c   1.000
_cell.angle_alpha   90.00
_cell.angle_beta   90.00
_cell.angle_gamma   90.00
#
_symmetry.space_group_name_H-M   'P 1'
#
loop_
_entity.id
_entity.type
_entity.pdbx_description
1 polymer ?
#
loop_
_entity_poly.entity_id
_entity_poly.type
_entity_poly.pdbx_seq_one_letter_code
_entity_poly.pdbx_strand_id
1 'polypeptide(L)'
;MCIAVYELVDGDCFAAFPIVCALEMVLVASLVHDDFSYFDAAPLYRSLPSTHACFNNDMAILADDALFPIAFSHIIASTLGDLIPSTTILHALVD
;
A
#
# COMPACT_ATOMS: atom_id res chain seq x y z
N MET A 1 -8.18 -1.74 10.27
CA MET A 1 -7.61 -1.53 11.62
C MET A 1 -7.31 -0.05 11.88
N CYS A 2 -6.56 0.63 11.03
CA CYS A 2 -6.14 2.03 11.26
C CYS A 2 -7.30 3.02 11.42
N ILE A 3 -8.37 2.91 10.62
CA ILE A 3 -9.56 3.76 10.76
C ILE A 3 -10.17 3.63 12.17
N ALA A 4 -10.41 2.40 12.62
CA ALA A 4 -11.00 2.14 13.93
C ALA A 4 -10.14 2.66 15.09
N VAL A 5 -8.80 2.60 14.97
CA VAL A 5 -7.89 3.18 15.96
C VAL A 5 -7.97 4.71 15.95
N TYR A 6 -8.11 5.32 14.79
CA TYR A 6 -8.23 6.78 14.68
C TYR A 6 -9.58 7.28 15.22
N GLU A 7 -10.66 6.57 14.93
CA GLU A 7 -11.98 6.83 15.52
C GLU A 7 -11.97 6.67 17.05
N LEU A 8 -11.22 5.70 17.60
CA LEU A 8 -11.10 5.48 19.04
C LEU A 8 -10.49 6.67 19.80
N VAL A 9 -9.67 7.49 19.12
CA VAL A 9 -9.04 8.68 19.69
C VAL A 9 -9.73 9.97 19.25
N ASP A 10 -11.02 9.88 18.91
CA ASP A 10 -11.88 10.99 18.44
C ASP A 10 -11.39 11.67 17.15
N GLY A 11 -10.65 10.94 16.31
CA GLY A 11 -10.20 11.41 15.00
C GLY A 11 -11.25 11.27 13.91
N ASP A 12 -11.24 12.16 12.92
CA ASP A 12 -12.09 12.08 11.73
C ASP A 12 -11.65 10.90 10.83
N CYS A 13 -12.52 9.91 10.66
CA CYS A 13 -12.21 8.72 9.87
C CYS A 13 -11.75 9.06 8.45
N PHE A 14 -12.26 10.13 7.83
CA PHE A 14 -11.87 10.56 6.49
C PHE A 14 -10.42 11.05 6.41
N ALA A 15 -9.91 11.65 7.48
CA ALA A 15 -8.51 12.09 7.54
C ALA A 15 -7.52 10.92 7.54
N ALA A 16 -7.94 9.71 7.92
CA ALA A 16 -7.11 8.51 7.90
C ALA A 16 -7.10 7.77 6.55
N PHE A 17 -7.94 8.15 5.58
CA PHE A 17 -8.02 7.44 4.28
C PHE A 17 -6.69 7.43 3.51
N PRO A 18 -5.93 8.54 3.39
CA PRO A 18 -4.66 8.55 2.67
C PRO A 18 -3.67 7.48 3.16
N ILE A 19 -3.50 7.38 4.48
CA ILE A 19 -2.59 6.39 5.07
C ILE A 19 -3.13 4.96 4.95
N VAL A 20 -4.44 4.76 5.10
CA VAL A 20 -5.06 3.43 4.95
C VAL A 20 -4.91 2.91 3.53
N CYS A 21 -5.19 3.75 2.53
CA CYS A 21 -5.02 3.39 1.12
C CYS A 21 -3.55 3.06 0.79
N ALA A 22 -2.60 3.87 1.25
CA ALA A 22 -1.18 3.60 1.05
C ALA A 22 -0.76 2.28 1.72
N LEU A 23 -1.25 1.99 2.93
CA LEU A 23 -0.96 0.75 3.63
C LEU A 23 -1.52 -0.47 2.89
N GLU A 24 -2.74 -0.40 2.37
CA GLU A 24 -3.34 -1.47 1.56
C GLU A 24 -2.57 -1.70 0.26
N MET A 25 -2.03 -0.65 -0.39
CA MET A 25 -1.16 -0.80 -1.55
C MET A 25 0.11 -1.60 -1.21
N VAL A 26 0.76 -1.29 -0.08
CA VAL A 26 1.95 -2.03 0.40
C VAL A 26 1.60 -3.47 0.77
N LEU A 27 0.45 -3.68 1.42
CA LEU A 27 -0.05 -5.02 1.74
C LEU A 27 -0.26 -5.86 0.48
N VAL A 28 -0.86 -5.27 -0.56
CA VAL A 28 -1.06 -5.94 -1.86
C VAL A 28 0.28 -6.21 -2.55
N ALA A 29 1.23 -5.29 -2.49
CA ALA A 29 2.58 -5.47 -3.04
C ALA A 29 3.23 -6.73 -2.43
N SER A 30 3.26 -6.81 -1.10
CA SER A 30 3.77 -8.00 -0.37
C SER A 30 3.07 -9.29 -0.79
N LEU A 31 1.74 -9.28 -0.90
CA LEU A 31 0.99 -10.48 -1.32
C LEU A 31 1.34 -10.92 -2.75
N VAL A 32 1.51 -9.97 -3.66
CA VAL A 32 1.92 -10.27 -5.04
C VAL A 32 3.32 -10.88 -5.05
N HIS A 33 4.24 -10.33 -4.25
CA HIS A 33 5.60 -10.84 -4.11
C HIS A 33 5.61 -12.27 -3.54
N ASP A 34 4.87 -12.51 -2.46
CA ASP A 34 4.76 -13.82 -1.78
C ASP A 34 4.18 -14.89 -2.73
N ASP A 35 3.27 -14.50 -3.63
CA ASP A 35 2.66 -15.42 -4.58
C ASP A 35 3.65 -15.92 -5.66
N PHE A 36 4.85 -15.35 -5.84
CA PHE A 36 5.75 -15.76 -6.93
C PHE A 36 6.12 -17.24 -6.85
N SER A 37 6.46 -17.81 -8.01
CA SER A 37 6.79 -19.24 -8.16
C SER A 37 7.97 -19.71 -7.29
N TYR A 38 8.77 -18.80 -6.75
CA TYR A 38 9.94 -19.10 -5.90
C TYR A 38 9.64 -19.00 -4.40
N PHE A 39 8.50 -18.43 -4.01
CA PHE A 39 8.05 -18.31 -2.62
C PHE A 39 6.88 -19.28 -2.40
N ASP A 40 5.64 -18.81 -2.37
CA ASP A 40 4.47 -19.66 -2.10
C ASP A 40 3.93 -20.35 -3.37
N ALA A 41 4.27 -19.83 -4.55
CA ALA A 41 3.81 -20.33 -5.84
C ALA A 41 2.27 -20.52 -5.90
N ALA A 42 1.53 -19.63 -5.23
CA ALA A 42 0.10 -19.76 -5.05
C ALA A 42 -0.64 -19.42 -6.37
N PRO A 43 -1.36 -20.38 -7.00
CA PRO A 43 -2.02 -20.12 -8.29
C PRO A 43 -3.30 -19.29 -8.12
N LEU A 44 -3.84 -19.20 -6.90
CA LEU A 44 -5.11 -18.55 -6.59
C LEU A 44 -4.98 -17.65 -5.37
N TYR A 45 -5.52 -16.45 -5.47
CA TYR A 45 -5.78 -15.53 -4.37
C TYR A 45 -7.28 -15.32 -4.20
N ARG A 46 -7.82 -15.66 -3.02
CA ARG A 46 -9.27 -15.56 -2.71
C ARG A 46 -10.17 -16.15 -3.82
N SER A 47 -9.83 -17.35 -4.30
CA SER A 47 -10.50 -18.08 -5.39
C SER A 47 -10.37 -17.48 -6.80
N LEU A 48 -9.66 -16.37 -6.96
CA LEU A 48 -9.30 -15.77 -8.25
C LEU A 48 -7.86 -16.14 -8.60
N PRO A 49 -7.47 -16.15 -9.88
CA PRO A 49 -6.06 -16.36 -10.23
C PRO A 49 -5.17 -15.27 -9.63
N SER A 50 -4.02 -15.66 -9.09
CA SER A 50 -3.02 -14.72 -8.58
C SER A 50 -2.40 -13.88 -9.70
N THR A 51 -1.72 -12.79 -9.35
CA THR A 51 -1.15 -11.83 -10.32
C THR A 51 -0.20 -12.53 -11.29
N HIS A 52 0.69 -13.39 -10.81
CA HIS A 52 1.61 -14.12 -11.66
C HIS A 52 0.92 -15.19 -12.52
N ALA A 53 -0.16 -15.81 -12.03
CA ALA A 53 -0.96 -16.75 -12.80
C ALA A 53 -1.70 -16.08 -13.96
N CYS A 54 -2.12 -14.82 -13.80
CA CYS A 54 -2.73 -14.01 -14.86
C CYS A 54 -1.71 -13.46 -15.85
N PHE A 55 -0.58 -12.93 -15.36
CA PHE A 55 0.27 -12.03 -16.12
C PHE A 55 1.72 -12.48 -16.29
N ASN A 56 2.10 -13.67 -15.79
CA ASN A 56 3.47 -14.17 -15.63
C ASN A 56 4.27 -13.48 -14.50
N ASN A 57 5.41 -14.09 -14.14
CA ASN A 57 6.25 -13.61 -13.03
C ASN A 57 6.88 -12.24 -13.31
N ASP A 58 7.32 -11.98 -14.55
CA ASP A 58 8.00 -10.72 -14.88
C ASP A 58 7.07 -9.52 -14.68
N MET A 59 5.81 -9.65 -15.09
CA MET A 59 4.81 -8.62 -14.86
C MET A 59 4.41 -8.49 -13.39
N ALA A 60 4.39 -9.61 -12.66
CA ALA A 60 4.06 -9.60 -11.24
C ALA A 60 5.15 -8.90 -10.41
N ILE A 61 6.43 -9.10 -10.75
CA ILE A 61 7.57 -8.36 -10.19
C ILE A 61 7.42 -6.86 -10.43
N LEU A 62 7.16 -6.46 -11.67
CA LEU A 62 6.99 -5.03 -11.98
C LEU A 62 5.79 -4.41 -11.26
N ALA A 63 4.71 -5.18 -11.04
CA ALA A 63 3.54 -4.70 -10.30
C ALA A 63 3.85 -4.49 -8.81
N ASP A 64 4.58 -5.42 -8.18
CA ASP A 64 5.08 -5.29 -6.80
C ASP A 64 6.00 -4.08 -6.67
N ASP A 65 7.04 -3.98 -7.51
CA ASP A 65 8.00 -2.88 -7.53
C ASP A 65 7.34 -1.51 -7.74
N ALA A 66 6.25 -1.45 -8.51
CA ALA A 66 5.53 -0.20 -8.77
C ALA A 66 4.58 0.18 -7.62
N LEU A 67 4.00 -0.77 -6.89
CA LEU A 67 3.04 -0.49 -5.83
C LEU A 67 3.66 0.26 -4.65
N PHE A 68 4.92 -0.03 -4.30
CA PHE A 68 5.66 0.70 -3.25
C PHE A 68 5.77 2.21 -3.52
N PRO A 69 6.38 2.68 -4.61
CA PRO A 69 6.48 4.11 -4.90
C PRO A 69 5.11 4.76 -5.13
N ILE A 70 4.13 4.03 -5.66
CA ILE A 70 2.74 4.52 -5.77
C ILE A 70 2.13 4.77 -4.39
N ALA A 71 2.34 3.89 -3.41
CA ALA A 71 1.87 4.07 -2.04
C ALA A 71 2.46 5.33 -1.39
N PHE A 72 3.77 5.54 -1.53
CA PHE A 72 4.44 6.74 -1.03
C PHE A 72 3.97 8.01 -1.75
N SER A 73 3.80 7.94 -3.07
CA SER A 73 3.27 9.07 -3.84
C SER A 73 1.84 9.40 -3.43
N HIS A 74 1.01 8.39 -3.18
CA HIS A 74 -0.38 8.56 -2.77
C HIS A 74 -0.48 9.27 -1.42
N ILE A 75 0.29 8.86 -0.41
CA ILE A 75 0.24 9.50 0.90
C ILE A 75 0.72 10.96 0.83
N ILE A 76 1.76 11.27 0.05
CA ILE A 76 2.24 12.65 -0.14
C ILE A 76 1.18 13.52 -0.82
N ALA A 77 0.56 13.02 -1.89
CA ALA A 77 -0.40 13.78 -2.68
C ALA A 77 -1.76 13.94 -1.98
N SER A 78 -2.14 12.99 -1.14
CA SER A 78 -3.49 12.91 -0.55
C SER A 78 -3.55 13.35 0.92
N THR A 79 -2.40 13.51 1.58
CA THR A 79 -2.35 14.12 2.92
C THR A 79 -2.56 15.62 2.79
N LEU A 80 -3.60 16.15 3.44
CA LEU A 80 -3.86 17.59 3.43
C LEU A 80 -2.70 18.37 4.06
N GLY A 81 -2.08 19.25 3.28
CA GLY A 81 -0.96 20.11 3.73
C GLY A 81 -1.33 21.09 4.85
N ASP A 82 -2.63 21.30 5.10
CA ASP A 82 -3.09 22.15 6.21
C ASP A 82 -3.03 21.42 7.57
N LEU A 83 -3.00 20.08 7.57
CA LEU A 83 -2.97 19.28 8.80
C LEU A 83 -1.54 18.87 9.21
N ILE A 84 -0.63 18.69 8.24
CA ILE A 84 0.74 18.24 8.51
C ILE A 84 1.73 19.20 7.84
N PRO A 85 2.60 19.87 8.62
CA PRO A 85 3.63 20.75 8.06
C PRO A 85 4.51 20.02 7.05
N SER A 86 4.85 20.69 5.94
CA SER A 86 5.67 20.13 4.87
C SER A 86 7.04 19.65 5.37
N THR A 87 7.57 20.25 6.43
CA THR A 87 8.83 19.84 7.07
C THR A 87 8.73 18.46 7.72
N THR A 88 7.60 18.15 8.37
CA THR A 88 7.36 16.83 8.97
C THR A 88 7.25 15.75 7.90
N ILE A 89 6.60 16.06 6.77
CA ILE A 89 6.51 15.15 5.62
C ILE A 89 7.91 14.89 5.03
N LEU A 90 8.72 15.94 4.88
CA LEU A 90 10.05 15.82 4.30
C LEU A 90 10.99 14.97 5.16
N HIS A 91 10.94 15.12 6.49
CA HIS A 91 11.68 14.27 7.42
C HIS A 91 11.31 12.79 7.28
N ALA A 92 10.01 12.47 7.21
CA ALA A 92 9.55 11.09 7.07
C ALA A 92 9.96 10.40 5.75
N LEU A 93 10.44 11.15 4.76
CA LEU A 93 10.85 10.63 3.45
C LEU A 93 12.37 10.51 3.28
N VAL A 94 13.13 11.29 4.05
CA VAL A 94 14.60 11.38 3.91
C VAL A 94 15.33 10.59 5.01
N ASP A 95 14.67 10.40 6.17
CA ASP A 95 15.17 9.59 7.29
C ASP A 95 14.67 8.14 7.20
#